data_AF-A0A661DCW4-F1
#
_entry.id   AF-A0A661DCW4-F1
#
_cell.length_a   1.000
_cell.length_b   1.000
_cell.length_c   1.000
_cell.angle_alpha   90.00
_cell.angle_beta   90.00
_cell.angle_gamma   90.00
#
_symmetry.space_group_name_H-M   'P 1'
#
loop_
_entity.id
_entity.type
_entity.pdbx_description
1 polymer ?
#
loop_
_entity_poly.entity_id
_entity_poly.type
_entity_poly.pdbx_seq_one_letter_code
_entity_poly.pdbx_strand_id
1 'polypeptide(L)'
;MGLQSLVEKYNEAKAKLAHYKKEENALRLELIEEIFPNAIVGTYNGVSGNNMIKGVFKMNHRLDKTLEDDIESLTEAEKDCIVYKPSLSLTNYKKLDESERETLDKHVIVTPALPTITITEAKG
;
A
#
# COMPACT_ATOMS: atom_id res chain seq x y z
N MET A 1 13.76 13.25 -35.81
CA MET A 1 12.89 13.77 -34.73
C MET A 1 13.80 14.55 -33.77
N GLY A 2 13.56 15.84 -33.57
CA GLY A 2 14.42 16.66 -32.70
C GLY A 2 14.20 16.36 -31.21
N LEU A 3 15.19 16.68 -30.37
CA LEU A 3 15.12 16.49 -28.91
C LEU A 3 13.85 17.14 -28.30
N GLN A 4 13.50 18.34 -28.75
CA GLN A 4 12.30 19.06 -28.33
C GLN A 4 11.01 18.24 -28.59
N SER A 5 10.90 17.64 -29.78
CA SER A 5 9.74 16.80 -30.13
C SER A 5 9.66 15.51 -29.30
N LEU A 6 10.79 14.94 -28.87
CA LEU A 6 10.81 13.80 -27.97
C LEU A 6 10.35 14.17 -26.56
N VAL A 7 10.77 15.33 -26.05
CA VAL A 7 10.36 15.85 -24.74
C VAL A 7 8.86 16.12 -24.71
N GLU A 8 8.29 16.72 -25.76
CA GLU A 8 6.85 16.97 -25.88
C GLU A 8 6.04 15.67 -25.86
N LYS A 9 6.43 14.68 -26.69
CA LYS A 9 5.77 13.37 -26.72
C LYS A 9 5.86 12.64 -25.37
N TYR A 10 7.00 12.73 -24.70
CA TYR A 10 7.18 12.15 -23.38
C TYR A 10 6.24 12.80 -22.35
N ASN A 11 6.14 14.12 -22.34
CA ASN A 11 5.25 14.85 -21.43
C ASN A 11 3.78 14.53 -21.70
N GLU A 12 3.37 14.42 -22.96
CA GLU A 12 2.03 14.00 -23.35
C GLU A 12 1.71 12.58 -22.86
N ALA A 13 2.63 11.62 -23.08
CA ALA A 13 2.48 10.25 -22.60
C ALA A 13 2.39 10.20 -21.07
N LYS A 14 3.19 11.01 -20.37
CA LYS A 14 3.15 11.13 -18.91
C LYS A 14 1.80 11.68 -18.42
N ALA A 15 1.23 12.67 -19.10
CA ALA A 15 -0.08 13.22 -18.76
C ALA A 15 -1.21 12.19 -18.99
N LYS A 16 -1.18 11.48 -20.12
CA LYS A 16 -2.12 10.39 -20.41
C LYS A 16 -2.04 9.27 -19.38
N LEU A 17 -0.82 8.87 -18.99
CA LEU A 17 -0.63 7.86 -17.95
C LEU A 17 -1.19 8.32 -16.60
N ALA A 18 -0.98 9.58 -16.21
CA ALA A 18 -1.54 10.12 -14.98
C ALA A 18 -3.08 10.13 -15.00
N HIS A 19 -3.68 10.49 -16.14
CA HIS A 19 -5.12 10.45 -16.36
C HIS A 19 -5.69 9.04 -16.17
N TYR A 20 -5.16 8.06 -16.91
CA TYR A 20 -5.66 6.67 -16.83
C TYR A 20 -5.40 6.01 -15.47
N LYS A 21 -4.31 6.36 -14.78
CA LYS A 21 -4.09 5.89 -13.40
C LYS A 21 -5.15 6.41 -12.42
N LYS A 22 -5.60 7.66 -12.60
CA LYS A 22 -6.65 8.23 -11.76
C LYS A 22 -7.99 7.54 -12.01
N GLU A 23 -8.32 7.34 -13.28
CA GLU A 23 -9.54 6.64 -13.70
C GLU A 23 -9.56 5.19 -13.21
N GLU A 24 -8.48 4.43 -13.44
CA GLU A 24 -8.33 3.07 -12.94
C GLU A 24 -8.50 3.00 -11.42
N ASN A 25 -7.93 3.96 -10.68
CA ASN A 25 -8.04 3.97 -9.23
C ASN A 25 -9.48 4.18 -8.75
N ALA A 26 -10.25 5.04 -9.40
CA ALA A 26 -11.66 5.24 -9.09
C ALA A 26 -12.46 3.95 -9.37
N LEU A 27 -12.30 3.38 -10.56
CA LEU A 27 -12.96 2.14 -10.96
C LEU A 27 -12.59 0.96 -10.05
N ARG A 28 -11.34 0.88 -9.60
CA ARG A 28 -10.87 -0.15 -8.69
C ARG A 28 -11.58 -0.08 -7.34
N LEU A 29 -11.73 1.12 -6.78
CA LEU A 29 -12.47 1.32 -5.52
C LEU A 29 -13.93 0.92 -5.68
N GLU A 30 -14.60 1.37 -6.75
CA GLU A 30 -15.99 0.99 -7.06
C GLU A 30 -16.13 -0.54 -7.19
N LEU A 31 -15.21 -1.21 -7.90
CA LEU A 31 -15.23 -2.66 -8.07
C LEU A 31 -15.04 -3.41 -6.74
N ILE A 32 -14.20 -2.89 -5.85
CA ILE A 32 -13.98 -3.45 -4.51
C ILE A 32 -15.22 -3.31 -3.65
N GLU A 33 -15.86 -2.13 -3.64
CA GLU A 33 -17.06 -1.88 -2.86
C GLU A 33 -18.20 -2.79 -3.30
N GLU A 34 -18.35 -3.01 -4.61
CA GLU A 34 -19.39 -3.88 -5.18
C GLU A 34 -19.14 -5.36 -4.87
N ILE A 35 -17.92 -5.86 -5.06
CA ILE A 35 -17.62 -7.30 -5.00
C ILE A 35 -17.23 -7.75 -3.58
N PHE A 36 -16.59 -6.87 -2.81
CA PHE A 36 -16.00 -7.18 -1.51
C PHE A 36 -16.38 -6.15 -0.43
N PRO A 37 -17.68 -5.87 -0.19
CA PRO A 37 -18.13 -4.78 0.69
C PRO A 37 -17.66 -4.89 2.14
N ASN A 38 -17.35 -6.11 2.60
CA ASN A 38 -16.93 -6.40 3.98
C ASN A 38 -15.47 -6.87 4.07
N ALA A 39 -14.66 -6.70 3.02
CA ALA A 39 -13.26 -7.10 3.07
C ALA A 39 -12.41 -6.10 3.87
N ILE A 40 -11.64 -6.61 4.84
CA ILE A 40 -10.84 -5.80 5.76
C ILE A 40 -9.35 -6.02 5.49
N VAL A 41 -8.85 -7.23 5.72
CA VAL A 41 -7.45 -7.63 5.43
C VAL A 41 -7.45 -9.06 4.93
N GLY A 42 -6.69 -9.32 3.87
CA GLY A 42 -6.53 -10.67 3.33
C GLY A 42 -6.68 -10.72 1.81
N THR A 43 -6.91 -11.93 1.31
CA THR A 43 -7.15 -12.18 -0.11
C THR A 43 -8.54 -12.76 -0.27
N TYR A 44 -9.32 -12.15 -1.16
CA TYR A 44 -10.70 -12.54 -1.44
C TYR A 44 -10.84 -12.82 -2.94
N ASN A 45 -11.62 -13.84 -3.29
CA ASN A 45 -11.94 -14.16 -4.67
C ASN A 45 -13.44 -13.95 -4.88
N GLY A 46 -13.80 -13.34 -5.99
CA GLY A 46 -15.17 -13.09 -6.43
C GLY A 46 -15.32 -13.43 -7.91
N VAL A 47 -16.57 -13.43 -8.38
CA VAL A 47 -16.90 -13.70 -9.78
C VAL A 47 -17.86 -12.62 -10.27
N SER A 48 -17.61 -12.11 -11.47
CA SER A 48 -18.52 -11.20 -12.16
C SER A 48 -18.58 -11.56 -13.64
N GLY A 49 -19.73 -12.09 -14.07
CA GLY A 49 -19.87 -12.70 -15.40
C GLY A 49 -18.87 -13.84 -15.62
N ASN A 50 -18.08 -13.74 -16.69
CA ASN A 50 -17.04 -14.71 -17.03
C ASN A 50 -15.67 -14.36 -16.42
N ASN A 51 -15.60 -13.42 -15.48
CA ASN A 51 -14.34 -12.99 -14.87
C ASN A 51 -14.25 -13.48 -13.43
N MET A 52 -13.11 -14.08 -13.11
CA MET A 52 -12.66 -14.29 -11.74
C MET A 52 -11.87 -13.07 -11.29
N ILE A 53 -12.25 -12.52 -10.14
CA ILE A 53 -11.69 -11.29 -9.59
C ILE A 53 -11.05 -11.62 -8.26
N LYS A 54 -9.76 -11.33 -8.12
CA LYS A 54 -8.99 -11.51 -6.90
C LYS A 54 -8.65 -10.15 -6.31
N GLY A 55 -9.18 -9.87 -5.13
CA GLY A 55 -8.87 -8.67 -4.34
C GLY A 55 -7.86 -8.98 -3.22
N VAL A 56 -6.83 -8.16 -3.08
CA VAL A 56 -5.83 -8.26 -2.00
C VAL A 56 -5.84 -6.98 -1.18
N PHE A 57 -6.22 -7.10 0.09
CA PHE A 57 -6.40 -6.03 1.06
C PHE A 57 -5.27 -6.11 2.09
N LYS A 58 -4.54 -5.00 2.25
CA LYS A 58 -3.39 -4.91 3.15
C LYS A 58 -3.51 -3.69 4.03
N MET A 59 -2.76 -3.67 5.12
CA MET A 59 -2.54 -2.46 5.93
C MET A 59 -1.16 -1.89 5.64
N ASN A 60 -1.11 -0.59 5.41
CA ASN A 60 0.13 0.18 5.42
C ASN A 60 0.50 0.51 6.86
N HIS A 61 1.77 0.31 7.20
CA HIS A 61 2.34 0.72 8.47
C HIS A 61 3.42 1.73 8.17
N ARG A 62 3.40 2.87 8.85
CA ARG A 62 4.42 3.91 8.75
C ARG A 62 4.73 4.45 10.13
N LEU A 63 5.91 5.02 10.29
CA LEU A 63 6.29 5.71 11.51
C LEU A 63 5.77 7.15 11.45
N ASP A 64 5.24 7.62 12.57
CA ASP A 64 4.92 9.02 12.80
C ASP A 64 6.22 9.83 12.89
N LYS A 65 6.14 11.12 12.53
CA LYS A 65 7.28 12.04 12.60
C LYS A 65 7.71 12.34 14.04
N THR A 66 6.78 12.27 14.98
CA THR A 66 7.03 12.43 16.42
C THR A 66 8.03 11.42 16.98
N LEU A 67 8.29 10.31 16.28
CA LEU A 67 9.33 9.35 16.66
C LEU A 67 10.71 9.99 16.79
N GLU A 68 10.99 11.05 16.03
CA GLU A 68 12.27 11.77 16.10
C GLU A 68 12.51 12.37 17.48
N ASP A 69 11.45 12.76 18.20
CA ASP A 69 11.53 13.34 19.54
C ASP A 69 11.77 12.27 20.62
N ASP A 70 11.37 11.02 20.36
CA ASP A 70 11.40 9.91 21.32
C ASP A 70 12.43 8.81 20.96
N ILE A 71 13.26 9.02 19.93
CA ILE A 71 14.18 8.00 19.40
C ILE A 71 15.20 7.50 20.44
N GLU A 72 15.59 8.36 21.39
CA GLU A 72 16.51 8.01 22.47
C GLU A 72 15.86 7.10 23.52
N SER A 73 14.54 7.15 23.64
CA SER A 73 13.74 6.33 24.58
C SER A 73 13.50 4.91 24.06
N LEU A 74 13.80 4.64 22.79
CA LEU A 74 13.66 3.32 22.19
C LEU A 74 14.74 2.36 22.68
N THR A 75 14.34 1.11 22.87
CA THR A 75 15.28 0.01 23.04
C THR A 75 16.06 -0.26 21.76
N GLU A 76 17.20 -0.95 21.85
CA GLU A 76 17.96 -1.34 20.67
C GLU A 76 17.14 -2.24 19.72
N ALA A 77 16.29 -3.11 20.27
CA ALA A 77 15.40 -3.97 19.50
C ALA A 77 14.35 -3.16 18.70
N GLU A 78 13.82 -2.09 19.28
CA GLU A 78 12.91 -1.16 18.59
C GLU A 78 13.65 -0.34 17.52
N LYS A 79 14.87 0.12 17.80
CA LYS A 79 15.70 0.84 16.82
C LYS A 79 16.03 -0.04 15.60
N ASP A 80 16.24 -1.34 15.80
CA ASP A 80 16.42 -2.31 14.71
C ASP A 80 15.18 -2.46 13.80
N CYS A 81 14.02 -1.96 14.24
CA CYS A 81 12.82 -1.88 13.41
C CYS A 81 12.75 -0.62 12.56
N ILE A 82 13.63 0.37 12.78
CA ILE A 82 13.67 1.64 12.04
C ILE A 82 14.69 1.53 10.90
N VAL A 83 14.21 1.69 9.67
CA VAL A 83 15.01 1.70 8.44
C VAL A 83 15.13 3.14 7.93
N TYR A 84 15.96 3.33 6.90
CA TYR A 84 16.20 4.60 6.21
C TYR A 84 14.92 5.44 5.99
N LYS A 85 15.00 6.75 6.30
CA LYS A 85 13.90 7.73 6.27
C LYS A 85 12.68 7.24 7.08
N PRO A 86 12.77 7.36 8.42
CA PRO A 86 12.09 6.53 9.42
C PRO A 86 10.98 5.65 8.84
N SER A 87 11.38 4.53 8.27
CA SER A 87 10.45 3.55 7.70
C SER A 87 10.44 2.30 8.56
N LEU A 88 9.24 1.75 8.82
CA LEU A 88 9.11 0.57 9.68
C LEU A 88 9.51 -0.70 8.92
N SER A 89 10.50 -1.42 9.44
CA SER A 89 10.77 -2.81 9.05
C SER A 89 9.70 -3.72 9.62
N LEU A 90 8.64 -3.96 8.85
CA LEU A 90 7.57 -4.88 9.26
C LEU A 90 8.08 -6.29 9.59
N THR A 91 9.18 -6.71 8.97
CA THR A 91 9.78 -8.02 9.24
C THR A 91 10.41 -8.08 10.63
N ASN A 92 11.09 -7.02 11.07
CA ASN A 92 11.70 -6.98 12.40
C ASN A 92 10.65 -6.68 13.47
N TYR A 93 9.75 -5.73 13.19
CA TYR A 93 8.67 -5.34 14.07
C TYR A 93 7.74 -6.50 14.45
N LYS A 94 7.44 -7.41 13.50
CA LYS A 94 6.64 -8.62 13.78
C LYS A 94 7.35 -9.69 14.61
N LYS A 95 8.67 -9.59 14.80
CA LYS A 95 9.43 -10.51 15.64
C LYS A 95 9.45 -10.06 17.10
N LEU A 96 9.25 -8.78 17.35
CA LEU A 96 9.15 -8.23 18.69
C LEU A 96 7.84 -8.68 19.35
N ASP A 97 7.93 -9.05 20.62
CA ASP A 97 6.74 -9.21 21.44
C ASP A 97 6.10 -7.86 21.79
N GLU A 98 4.92 -7.88 22.41
CA GLU A 98 4.18 -6.66 22.74
C GLU A 98 4.92 -5.77 23.75
N SER A 99 5.70 -6.37 24.66
CA SER A 99 6.48 -5.63 25.66
C SER A 99 7.72 -4.98 25.06
N GLU A 100 8.34 -5.63 24.06
CA GLU A 100 9.53 -5.16 23.37
C GLU A 100 9.26 -3.99 22.43
N ARG A 101 8.01 -3.81 21.98
CA ARG A 101 7.63 -2.75 21.01
C ARG A 101 6.73 -1.67 21.58
N GLU A 102 6.51 -1.64 22.90
CA GLU A 102 5.55 -0.75 23.55
C GLU A 102 5.78 0.73 23.22
N THR A 103 7.05 1.16 23.17
CA THR A 103 7.39 2.56 22.89
C THR A 103 7.22 2.84 21.40
N LEU A 104 7.71 1.94 20.55
CA LEU A 104 7.60 2.05 19.10
C LEU A 104 6.13 2.07 18.63
N ASP A 105 5.24 1.27 19.24
CA ASP A 105 3.82 1.16 18.89
C ASP A 105 3.09 2.51 18.96
N LYS A 106 3.50 3.41 19.87
CA LYS A 106 2.94 4.76 20.02
C LYS A 106 3.16 5.62 18.77
N HIS A 107 4.17 5.29 17.97
CA HIS A 107 4.51 5.99 16.75
C HIS A 107 4.17 5.20 15.48
N VAL A 108 3.60 4.00 15.58
CA VAL A 108 3.18 3.23 14.40
C VAL A 108 1.79 3.67 13.96
N ILE A 109 1.73 4.32 12.80
CA ILE A 109 0.47 4.65 12.13
C ILE A 109 0.09 3.49 11.21
N VAL A 110 -1.07 2.89 11.47
CA VAL A 110 -1.66 1.85 10.63
C VAL A 110 -2.81 2.45 9.82
N THR A 111 -2.76 2.29 8.50
CA THR A 111 -3.82 2.74 7.58
C THR A 111 -4.18 1.64 6.58
N PRO A 112 -5.43 1.54 6.12
CA PRO A 112 -5.76 0.67 4.99
C PRO A 112 -4.91 1.01 3.78
N ALA A 113 -4.27 0.00 3.20
CA ALA A 113 -3.64 0.13 1.90
C ALA A 113 -4.69 0.08 0.82
N LEU A 114 -4.43 0.81 -0.26
CA LEU A 114 -5.23 0.73 -1.46
C LEU A 114 -5.23 -0.72 -1.98
N PRO A 115 -6.39 -1.40 -2.11
CA PRO A 115 -6.39 -2.81 -2.43
C PRO A 115 -5.96 -3.05 -3.89
N THR A 116 -5.36 -4.21 -4.10
CA THR A 116 -4.92 -4.66 -5.42
C THR A 116 -5.97 -5.59 -6.02
N ILE A 117 -6.29 -5.42 -7.30
CA ILE A 117 -7.20 -6.31 -8.02
C ILE A 117 -6.44 -7.04 -9.13
N THR A 118 -6.74 -8.32 -9.31
CA THR A 118 -6.37 -9.10 -10.49
C THR A 118 -7.63 -9.68 -11.11
N ILE A 119 -7.81 -9.49 -12.41
CA ILE A 119 -8.95 -10.01 -13.17
C ILE A 119 -8.42 -11.06 -14.14
N THR A 120 -9.02 -12.25 -14.14
CA THR A 120 -8.70 -13.34 -15.07
C THR A 120 -10.00 -13.93 -15.62
N GLU A 121 -10.00 -14.38 -16.87
CA GLU A 121 -11.14 -15.11 -17.43
C GLU A 121 -11.37 -16.43 -16.66
N ALA A 122 -12.62 -16.71 -16.32
CA ALA A 122 -13.03 -17.99 -15.76
C ALA A 122 -12.82 -19.05 -16.83
N LYS A 123 -11.97 -20.05 -16.54
CA LYS A 123 -11.87 -21.23 -17.39
C LYS A 123 -13.22 -21.94 -17.35
N GLY A 124 -13.94 -21.92 -18.47
CA GLY A 124 -15.15 -22.72 -18.68
C GLY A 124 -14.89 -24.21 -18.63
#